data_AF-A0A0U3CX85-F1
#
_entry.id   AF-A0A0U3CX85-F1
#
_cell.length_a   1.000
_cell.length_b   1.000
_cell.length_c   1.000
_cell.angle_alpha   90.00
_cell.angle_beta   90.00
_cell.angle_gamma   90.00
#
_symmetry.space_group_name_H-M   'P 1'
#
loop_
_entity.id
_entity.type
_entity.pdbx_description
1 polymer ?
#
loop_
_entity_poly.entity_id
_entity_poly.type
_entity_poly.pdbx_seq_one_letter_code
_entity_poly.pdbx_strand_id
1 'polypeptide(L)'
;MLISDYFKDVLDNYPSQKRKDFFKSTFALDFSEKLPVEIFSYMNNEDFTAKASCGNGNWAEYPWIDIISKSFDDTQEALIMEYRFDCRNSRVMLSLIPRFKQYSDLVFVREKLLNILGHEYLGGFEIDEDSYSILSKSYSYDELNDFLINSDLDYLITIYNKLIPYFNAFLSSRENEVEFSEYERNPQVVEELIFFDKSPSFRELDDLSKESEKFIHKAEDCVFHSQSLSLEPSVKVKDIKIDYPRQDKYNSNLNNPKVLFSDDTIEEIVSSYFNPIDYKKIIDSIKTDYRYNLLSMIKEYNLDIGAMDAKDRVLLLSKSFAETEYKSVGRLLGLYSFDKIKIDDRLPDALIITSIIHELSHCLLERILKEVLMKMLETNDTPLISSFVKILLEDNDLNYLLDEFCAHTVEGRFALYGYQDYSSFNYKLDEISGKYSKDDIDYALIVANTFAYDIKDILEEYIDDDLRDEIKRQYSYISSPPKYEPLDMEIESRFTDNDFIEAISIVLISGFAESISNPQKVKKYMEIYMHQ
;
A
#
# COMPACT_ATOMS: atom_id res chain seq x y z
N MET A 1 -4.59 39.96 -32.46
CA MET A 1 -3.19 39.62 -32.09
C MET A 1 -3.07 38.12 -32.27
N LEU A 2 -1.93 37.60 -32.75
CA LEU A 2 -1.78 36.17 -33.01
C LEU A 2 -1.82 35.39 -31.68
N ILE A 3 -2.31 34.15 -31.68
CA ILE A 3 -2.40 33.36 -30.43
C ILE A 3 -0.99 33.06 -29.90
N SER A 4 -0.04 32.81 -30.80
CA SER A 4 1.38 32.65 -30.47
C SER A 4 1.99 33.90 -29.83
N ASP A 5 1.57 35.11 -30.23
CA ASP A 5 2.04 36.34 -29.60
C ASP A 5 1.54 36.44 -28.14
N TYR A 6 0.29 36.06 -27.88
CA TYR A 6 -0.23 35.99 -26.51
C TYR A 6 0.51 34.96 -25.68
N PHE A 7 0.79 33.78 -26.24
CA PHE A 7 1.48 32.72 -25.50
C PHE A 7 2.91 33.16 -25.14
N LYS A 8 3.61 33.82 -26.07
CA LYS A 8 4.93 34.40 -25.80
C LYS A 8 4.87 35.50 -24.75
N ASP A 9 3.90 36.40 -24.83
CA ASP A 9 3.71 37.45 -23.82
C ASP A 9 3.49 36.86 -22.42
N VAL A 10 2.74 35.76 -22.32
CA VAL A 10 2.57 35.04 -21.04
C VAL A 10 3.90 34.49 -20.56
N LEU A 11 4.64 33.76 -21.40
CA LEU A 11 5.93 33.17 -21.01
C LEU A 11 6.94 34.25 -20.55
N ASP A 12 6.98 35.39 -21.24
CA ASP A 12 7.92 36.46 -20.96
C ASP A 12 7.55 37.24 -19.68
N ASN A 13 6.27 37.54 -19.49
CA ASN A 13 5.85 38.45 -18.43
C ASN A 13 5.46 37.74 -17.12
N TYR A 14 4.89 36.52 -17.18
CA TYR A 14 4.36 35.82 -16.01
C TYR A 14 5.35 35.72 -14.83
N PRO A 15 6.64 35.37 -15.03
CA PRO A 15 7.60 35.23 -13.94
C PRO A 15 7.82 36.53 -13.14
N SER A 16 7.67 37.68 -13.79
CA SER A 16 7.78 39.00 -13.16
C SER A 16 6.47 39.44 -12.53
N GLN A 17 5.34 39.16 -13.17
CA GLN A 17 4.01 39.54 -12.70
C GLN A 17 3.62 38.76 -11.45
N LYS A 18 3.98 37.48 -11.35
CA LYS A 18 3.68 36.62 -10.19
C LYS A 18 4.30 37.05 -8.87
N ARG A 19 5.23 38.01 -8.90
CA ARG A 19 5.86 38.61 -7.71
C ARG A 19 5.09 39.84 -7.20
N LYS A 20 4.07 40.29 -7.92
CA LYS A 20 3.22 41.44 -7.58
C LYS A 20 1.93 40.97 -6.91
N ASP A 21 1.23 41.90 -6.27
CA ASP A 21 -0.08 41.68 -5.66
C ASP A 21 -1.09 41.17 -6.72
N PHE A 22 -1.64 39.97 -6.47
CA PHE A 22 -2.54 39.28 -7.39
C PHE A 22 -3.79 40.11 -7.70
N PHE A 23 -4.42 40.69 -6.68
CA PHE A 23 -5.70 41.41 -6.82
C PHE A 23 -5.56 42.75 -7.54
N LYS A 24 -4.33 43.26 -7.69
CA LYS A 24 -4.05 44.52 -8.39
C LYS A 24 -3.43 44.31 -9.77
N SER A 25 -3.30 43.06 -10.19
CA SER A 25 -2.63 42.71 -11.44
C SER A 25 -3.58 42.81 -12.62
N THR A 26 -3.38 43.81 -13.49
CA THR A 26 -4.08 43.90 -14.78
C THR A 26 -3.72 42.73 -15.69
N PHE A 27 -2.52 42.17 -15.54
CA PHE A 27 -2.11 40.96 -16.27
C PHE A 27 -2.98 39.76 -15.88
N ALA A 28 -3.28 39.59 -14.58
CA ALA A 28 -4.10 38.47 -14.13
C ALA A 28 -5.53 38.54 -14.72
N LEU A 29 -6.12 39.73 -14.70
CA LEU A 29 -7.43 40.01 -15.30
C LEU A 29 -7.41 39.78 -16.82
N ASP A 30 -6.41 40.33 -17.52
CA ASP A 30 -6.30 40.18 -18.97
C ASP A 30 -6.11 38.71 -19.38
N PHE A 31 -5.32 37.94 -18.61
CA PHE A 31 -5.15 36.52 -18.82
C PHE A 31 -6.45 35.74 -18.62
N SER A 32 -7.22 36.01 -17.55
CA SER A 32 -8.45 35.26 -17.25
C SER A 32 -9.65 35.65 -18.12
N GLU A 33 -9.70 36.89 -18.61
CA GLU A 33 -10.90 37.41 -19.30
C GLU A 33 -10.72 37.60 -20.81
N LYS A 34 -9.56 38.07 -21.28
CA LYS A 34 -9.36 38.38 -22.70
C LYS A 34 -8.84 37.18 -23.49
N LEU A 35 -7.86 36.48 -22.94
CA LEU A 35 -7.19 35.39 -23.64
C LEU A 35 -8.15 34.23 -24.01
N PRO A 36 -9.10 33.79 -23.15
CA PRO A 36 -10.10 32.80 -23.55
C PRO A 36 -10.98 33.22 -24.73
N VAL A 37 -11.35 34.50 -24.80
CA VAL A 37 -12.18 35.03 -25.89
C VAL A 37 -11.42 34.97 -27.22
N GLU A 38 -10.13 35.29 -27.19
CA GLU A 38 -9.26 35.18 -28.36
C GLU A 38 -9.13 33.73 -28.81
N ILE A 39 -8.80 32.79 -27.91
CA ILE A 39 -8.74 31.34 -28.24
C ILE A 39 -10.06 30.85 -28.83
N PHE A 40 -11.19 31.22 -28.22
CA PHE A 40 -12.50 30.82 -28.71
C PHE A 40 -12.79 31.35 -30.13
N SER A 41 -12.39 32.59 -30.42
CA SER A 41 -12.52 33.15 -31.77
C SER A 41 -11.70 32.40 -32.84
N TYR A 42 -10.58 31.78 -32.44
CA TYR A 42 -9.73 30.99 -33.34
C TYR A 42 -10.25 29.57 -33.58
N MET A 43 -10.83 28.90 -32.57
CA MET A 43 -11.34 27.54 -32.72
C MET A 43 -12.52 27.44 -33.71
N ASN A 44 -13.29 28.52 -33.88
CA ASN A 44 -14.47 28.58 -34.74
C ASN A 44 -15.41 27.37 -34.57
N ASN A 45 -15.51 26.85 -33.35
CA ASN A 45 -16.28 25.67 -33.01
C ASN A 45 -17.26 26.01 -31.88
N GLU A 46 -18.55 25.97 -32.19
CA GLU A 46 -19.60 26.37 -31.25
C GLU A 46 -19.80 25.39 -30.09
N ASP A 47 -19.26 24.17 -30.17
CA ASP A 47 -19.44 23.13 -29.15
C ASP A 47 -18.54 23.32 -27.93
N PHE A 48 -17.50 24.15 -28.03
CA PHE A 48 -16.53 24.37 -26.95
C PHE A 48 -16.62 25.79 -26.38
N THR A 49 -16.02 25.98 -25.21
CA THR A 49 -15.74 27.29 -24.61
C THR A 49 -14.34 27.26 -24.02
N ALA A 50 -13.76 28.42 -23.75
CA ALA A 50 -12.47 28.53 -23.10
C ALA A 50 -12.58 29.20 -21.73
N LYS A 51 -11.81 28.71 -20.76
CA LYS A 51 -11.63 29.32 -19.44
C LYS A 51 -10.13 29.41 -19.16
N ALA A 52 -9.64 30.51 -18.57
CA ALA A 52 -8.23 30.64 -18.22
C ALA A 52 -8.08 31.02 -16.75
N SER A 53 -7.02 30.51 -16.12
CA SER A 53 -6.67 30.89 -14.76
C SER A 53 -5.16 31.02 -14.59
N CYS A 54 -4.77 32.07 -13.90
CA CYS A 54 -3.43 32.26 -13.39
C CYS A 54 -3.37 32.13 -11.86
N GLY A 55 -4.41 31.57 -11.25
CA GLY A 55 -4.58 31.46 -9.80
C GLY A 55 -5.92 32.05 -9.31
N ASN A 56 -6.26 31.79 -8.06
CA ASN A 56 -7.47 32.34 -7.40
C ASN A 56 -7.09 32.92 -6.04
N GLY A 57 -6.72 34.21 -6.02
CA GLY A 57 -6.24 34.94 -4.84
C GLY A 57 -4.73 34.81 -4.60
N ASN A 58 -4.10 33.73 -5.07
CA ASN A 58 -2.65 33.58 -5.18
C ASN A 58 -2.27 33.18 -6.61
N TRP A 59 -1.10 33.57 -7.07
CA TRP A 59 -0.58 33.18 -8.39
C TRP A 59 -0.31 31.67 -8.45
N ALA A 60 -0.79 31.02 -9.50
CA ALA A 60 -0.50 29.63 -9.80
C ALA A 60 0.98 29.44 -10.16
N GLU A 61 1.51 28.25 -9.93
CA GLU A 61 2.87 27.94 -10.39
C GLU A 61 2.92 27.87 -11.92
N TYR A 62 1.90 27.26 -12.51
CA TYR A 62 1.69 27.12 -13.95
C TYR A 62 0.30 27.67 -14.30
N PRO A 63 0.20 28.85 -14.95
CA PRO A 63 -1.08 29.33 -15.43
C PRO A 63 -1.55 28.43 -16.58
N TRP A 64 -2.86 28.38 -16.80
CA TRP A 64 -3.46 27.44 -17.75
C TRP A 64 -4.69 28.01 -18.45
N ILE A 65 -5.04 27.40 -19.58
CA ILE A 65 -6.25 27.68 -20.35
C ILE A 65 -6.92 26.37 -20.72
N ASP A 66 -8.14 26.17 -20.24
CA ASP A 66 -8.96 25.02 -20.56
C ASP A 66 -9.87 25.31 -21.74
N ILE A 67 -10.05 24.30 -22.57
CA ILE A 67 -11.05 24.22 -23.63
C ILE A 67 -12.01 23.09 -23.24
N ILE A 68 -13.26 23.46 -23.02
CA ILE A 68 -14.28 22.62 -22.37
C ILE A 68 -15.52 22.57 -23.26
N SER A 69 -16.17 21.41 -23.38
CA SER A 69 -17.46 21.31 -24.08
C SER A 69 -18.53 22.17 -23.39
N LYS A 70 -19.34 22.90 -24.16
CA LYS A 70 -20.49 23.67 -23.64
C LYS A 70 -21.61 22.79 -23.10
N SER A 71 -21.64 21.50 -23.48
CA SER A 71 -22.58 20.53 -22.94
C SER A 71 -22.25 20.09 -21.51
N PHE A 72 -21.14 20.58 -20.96
CA PHE A 72 -20.69 20.25 -19.61
C PHE A 72 -21.36 21.16 -18.57
N ASP A 73 -21.99 20.56 -17.56
CA ASP A 73 -22.47 21.25 -16.35
C ASP A 73 -21.34 21.25 -15.31
N ASP A 74 -21.19 22.32 -14.53
CA ASP A 74 -20.01 22.64 -13.68
C ASP A 74 -19.78 21.64 -12.51
N THR A 75 -20.41 20.46 -12.53
CA THR A 75 -20.31 19.38 -11.54
C THR A 75 -19.14 18.43 -11.80
N GLN A 76 -17.94 18.99 -12.01
CA GLN A 76 -16.63 18.45 -11.63
C GLN A 76 -16.01 17.20 -12.30
N GLU A 77 -16.61 16.53 -13.29
CA GLU A 77 -15.91 15.46 -14.03
C GLU A 77 -16.04 15.59 -15.55
N ALA A 78 -14.93 15.84 -16.25
CA ALA A 78 -14.95 16.17 -17.68
C ALA A 78 -13.70 15.69 -18.39
N LEU A 79 -13.85 15.24 -19.64
CA LEU A 79 -12.74 15.25 -20.56
C LEU A 79 -12.54 16.69 -21.04
N ILE A 80 -11.32 17.22 -20.97
CA ILE A 80 -11.00 18.59 -21.39
C ILE A 80 -9.69 18.64 -22.17
N MET A 81 -9.47 19.74 -22.90
CA MET A 81 -8.16 20.06 -23.46
C MET A 81 -7.58 21.25 -22.69
N GLU A 82 -6.28 21.25 -22.40
CA GLU A 82 -5.63 22.26 -21.57
C GLU A 82 -4.33 22.75 -22.23
N TYR A 83 -4.16 24.07 -22.33
CA TYR A 83 -2.86 24.71 -22.50
C TYR A 83 -2.28 25.07 -21.14
N ARG A 84 -1.13 24.48 -20.78
CA ARG A 84 -0.40 24.78 -19.55
C ARG A 84 0.92 25.48 -19.85
N PHE A 85 1.22 26.56 -19.14
CA PHE A 85 2.40 27.38 -19.39
C PHE A 85 3.50 27.10 -18.36
N ASP A 86 4.56 26.44 -18.78
CA ASP A 86 5.81 26.36 -18.02
C ASP A 86 6.68 27.58 -18.31
N CYS A 87 6.37 28.67 -17.61
CA CYS A 87 7.06 29.94 -17.75
C CYS A 87 8.51 29.89 -17.22
N ARG A 88 8.90 28.85 -16.45
CA ARG A 88 10.30 28.69 -16.02
C ARG A 88 11.16 28.14 -17.14
N ASN A 89 10.62 27.18 -17.89
CA ASN A 89 11.31 26.54 -19.00
C ASN A 89 10.97 27.16 -20.36
N SER A 90 10.14 28.21 -20.40
CA SER A 90 9.67 28.89 -21.62
C SER A 90 8.99 27.93 -22.59
N ARG A 91 8.04 27.14 -22.07
CA ARG A 91 7.29 26.13 -22.84
C ARG A 91 5.80 26.23 -22.59
N VAL A 92 5.02 25.85 -23.59
CA VAL A 92 3.58 25.62 -23.49
C VAL A 92 3.30 24.16 -23.77
N MET A 93 2.44 23.52 -22.99
CA MET A 93 2.00 22.15 -23.21
C MET A 93 0.51 22.14 -23.55
N LEU A 94 0.14 21.47 -24.64
CA LEU A 94 -1.25 21.18 -24.98
C LEU A 94 -1.55 19.73 -24.62
N SER A 95 -2.56 19.50 -23.79
CA SER A 95 -2.91 18.18 -23.26
C SER A 95 -4.39 17.87 -23.37
N LEU A 96 -4.73 16.60 -23.56
CA LEU A 96 -6.08 16.06 -23.36
C LEU A 96 -6.14 15.40 -21.98
N ILE A 97 -7.00 15.90 -21.11
CA ILE A 97 -7.01 15.54 -19.68
C ILE A 97 -8.42 15.06 -19.29
N PRO A 98 -8.57 13.83 -18.79
CA PRO A 98 -9.75 13.47 -18.03
C PRO A 98 -9.66 14.18 -16.68
N ARG A 99 -10.71 14.88 -16.26
CA ARG A 99 -10.85 15.43 -14.92
C ARG A 99 -11.82 14.55 -14.18
N PHE A 100 -11.36 14.03 -13.05
CA PHE A 100 -12.16 13.27 -12.12
C PHE A 100 -11.98 13.84 -10.73
N LYS A 101 -13.00 13.69 -9.89
CA LYS A 101 -12.88 13.96 -8.46
C LYS A 101 -11.95 12.96 -7.79
N GLN A 102 -11.98 11.72 -8.26
CA GLN A 102 -11.21 10.60 -7.73
C GLN A 102 -10.05 10.26 -8.67
N TYR A 103 -8.86 10.09 -8.09
CA TYR A 103 -7.65 9.74 -8.83
C TYR A 103 -7.70 8.31 -9.43
N SER A 104 -8.38 7.38 -8.77
CA SER A 104 -8.61 6.02 -9.27
C SER A 104 -9.42 6.02 -10.58
N ASP A 105 -10.52 6.78 -10.62
CA ASP A 105 -11.34 6.96 -11.82
C ASP A 105 -10.54 7.60 -12.95
N LEU A 106 -9.68 8.58 -12.63
CA LEU A 106 -8.75 9.17 -13.60
C LEU A 106 -7.87 8.09 -14.24
N VAL A 107 -7.17 7.29 -13.43
CA VAL A 107 -6.25 6.25 -13.94
C VAL A 107 -7.00 5.21 -14.76
N PHE A 108 -8.12 4.71 -14.23
CA PHE A 108 -8.94 3.70 -14.90
C PHE A 108 -9.51 4.18 -16.24
N VAL A 109 -10.10 5.38 -16.26
CA VAL A 109 -10.70 5.93 -17.48
C VAL A 109 -9.61 6.34 -18.45
N ARG A 110 -8.50 6.91 -18.00
CA ARG A 110 -7.34 7.21 -18.84
C ARG A 110 -6.84 5.94 -19.54
N GLU A 111 -6.65 4.84 -18.82
CA GLU A 111 -6.22 3.56 -19.42
C GLU A 111 -7.24 3.00 -20.40
N LYS A 112 -8.54 3.08 -20.10
CA LYS A 112 -9.59 2.68 -21.06
C LYS A 112 -9.57 3.55 -22.33
N LEU A 113 -9.42 4.86 -22.19
CA LEU A 113 -9.37 5.78 -23.31
C LEU A 113 -8.09 5.58 -24.15
N LEU A 114 -6.94 5.32 -23.51
CA LEU A 114 -5.70 4.96 -24.20
C LEU A 114 -5.84 3.66 -25.01
N ASN A 115 -6.49 2.64 -24.45
CA ASN A 115 -6.78 1.41 -25.17
C ASN A 115 -7.70 1.63 -26.39
N ILE A 116 -8.63 2.59 -26.33
CA ILE A 116 -9.50 2.96 -27.46
C ILE A 116 -8.72 3.70 -28.56
N LEU A 117 -7.71 4.51 -28.20
CA LEU A 117 -6.83 5.13 -29.18
C LEU A 117 -5.95 4.09 -29.89
N GLY A 118 -5.54 3.04 -29.18
CA GLY A 118 -4.72 1.96 -29.73
C GLY A 118 -3.38 2.48 -30.27
N HIS A 119 -2.85 1.85 -31.32
CA HIS A 119 -1.60 2.24 -31.96
C HIS A 119 -1.77 3.32 -33.06
N GLU A 120 -2.77 4.19 -32.96
CA GLU A 120 -2.97 5.26 -33.96
C GLU A 120 -1.79 6.23 -34.01
N TYR A 121 -1.54 6.81 -35.19
CA TYR A 121 -0.51 7.83 -35.36
C TYR A 121 -0.91 9.09 -34.57
N LEU A 122 -0.15 9.40 -33.51
CA LEU A 122 -0.47 10.44 -32.52
C LEU A 122 -0.13 11.89 -32.96
N GLY A 123 0.21 12.14 -34.23
CA GLY A 123 0.38 13.52 -34.72
C GLY A 123 1.52 14.33 -34.06
N GLY A 124 2.49 13.65 -33.42
CA GLY A 124 3.52 14.30 -32.62
C GLY A 124 3.10 14.65 -31.19
N PHE A 125 1.93 14.16 -30.74
CA PHE A 125 1.58 14.03 -29.34
C PHE A 125 2.20 12.76 -28.77
N GLU A 126 2.53 12.82 -27.49
CA GLU A 126 3.08 11.71 -26.72
C GLU A 126 2.04 11.25 -25.69
N ILE A 127 2.05 9.95 -25.39
CA ILE A 127 1.34 9.43 -24.22
C ILE A 127 2.23 9.76 -23.03
N ASP A 128 1.68 10.55 -22.11
CA ASP A 128 2.43 10.98 -20.95
C ASP A 128 2.29 9.94 -19.84
N GLU A 129 3.26 9.03 -19.72
CA GLU A 129 3.25 7.92 -18.75
C GLU A 129 3.29 8.39 -17.29
N ASP A 130 3.81 9.60 -17.05
CA ASP A 130 4.03 10.16 -15.71
C ASP A 130 3.04 11.28 -15.34
N SER A 131 2.12 11.66 -16.24
CA SER A 131 1.15 12.74 -15.99
C SER A 131 -0.31 12.33 -16.15
N TYR A 132 -1.18 13.17 -15.59
CA TYR A 132 -2.64 13.00 -15.60
C TYR A 132 -3.30 13.21 -16.97
N SER A 133 -2.52 13.43 -18.04
CA SER A 133 -3.03 13.60 -19.40
C SER A 133 -3.03 12.29 -20.20
N ILE A 134 -3.99 12.15 -21.11
CA ILE A 134 -4.07 11.02 -22.06
C ILE A 134 -3.04 11.24 -23.18
N LEU A 135 -2.99 12.46 -23.72
CA LEU A 135 -2.03 12.89 -24.73
C LEU A 135 -1.51 14.27 -24.36
N SER A 136 -0.23 14.52 -24.62
CA SER A 136 0.37 15.84 -24.47
C SER A 136 1.35 16.15 -25.60
N LYS A 137 1.50 17.44 -25.91
CA LYS A 137 2.51 17.94 -26.83
C LYS A 137 3.07 19.24 -26.29
N SER A 138 4.40 19.37 -26.27
CA SER A 138 5.07 20.57 -25.79
C SER A 138 5.61 21.42 -26.93
N TYR A 139 5.50 22.73 -26.77
CA TYR A 139 6.05 23.75 -27.68
C TYR A 139 7.08 24.56 -26.92
N SER A 140 8.29 24.62 -27.44
CA SER A 140 9.26 25.62 -27.01
C SER A 140 8.89 27.01 -27.52
N TYR A 141 9.44 28.05 -26.91
CA TYR A 141 9.19 29.44 -27.28
C TYR A 141 9.32 29.72 -28.79
N ASP A 142 10.32 29.14 -29.45
CA ASP A 142 10.59 29.35 -30.88
C ASP A 142 9.65 28.56 -31.80
N GLU A 143 9.04 27.48 -31.29
CA GLU A 143 8.09 26.64 -32.02
C GLU A 143 6.67 27.21 -32.00
N LEU A 144 6.38 28.13 -31.06
CA LEU A 144 5.08 28.81 -30.97
C LEU A 144 4.80 29.63 -32.23
N ASN A 145 3.90 29.09 -33.06
CA ASN A 145 3.31 29.74 -34.21
C ASN A 145 1.87 29.27 -34.39
N ASP A 146 1.03 30.15 -34.92
CA ASP A 146 -0.41 29.92 -35.02
C ASP A 146 -0.79 28.71 -35.88
N PHE A 147 0.00 28.41 -36.92
CA PHE A 147 -0.29 27.27 -37.79
C PHE A 147 -0.20 25.96 -37.02
N LEU A 148 0.90 25.73 -36.29
CA LEU A 148 1.07 24.51 -35.49
C LEU A 148 0.06 24.43 -34.36
N ILE A 149 -0.13 25.51 -33.59
CA ILE A 149 -1.07 25.56 -32.47
C ILE A 149 -2.48 25.19 -32.94
N ASN A 150 -2.92 25.73 -34.08
CA ASN A 150 -4.24 25.44 -34.62
C ASN A 150 -4.33 24.00 -35.15
N SER A 151 -3.34 23.54 -35.93
CA SER A 151 -3.40 22.19 -36.49
C SER A 151 -3.38 21.11 -35.41
N ASP A 152 -2.62 21.33 -34.34
CA ASP A 152 -2.53 20.37 -33.23
C ASP A 152 -3.78 20.42 -32.34
N LEU A 153 -4.40 21.59 -32.18
CA LEU A 153 -5.69 21.70 -31.50
C LEU A 153 -6.83 21.03 -32.28
N ASP A 154 -6.90 21.24 -33.60
CA ASP A 154 -7.88 20.57 -34.47
C ASP A 154 -7.72 19.04 -34.45
N TYR A 155 -6.46 18.58 -34.41
CA TYR A 155 -6.16 17.17 -34.22
C TYR A 155 -6.66 16.67 -32.87
N LEU A 156 -6.38 17.39 -31.78
CA LEU A 156 -6.81 17.00 -30.44
C LEU A 156 -8.34 17.03 -30.28
N ILE A 157 -9.05 17.96 -30.94
CA ILE A 157 -10.52 17.98 -31.03
C ILE A 157 -11.05 16.73 -31.71
N THR A 158 -10.39 16.26 -32.78
CA THR A 158 -10.76 15.02 -33.46
C THR A 158 -10.63 13.82 -32.52
N ILE A 159 -9.56 13.76 -31.74
CA ILE A 159 -9.34 12.73 -30.72
C ILE A 159 -10.37 12.84 -29.59
N TYR A 160 -10.63 14.05 -29.10
CA TYR A 160 -11.65 14.32 -28.09
C TYR A 160 -13.01 13.77 -28.52
N ASN A 161 -13.45 14.08 -29.75
CA ASN A 161 -14.74 13.64 -30.27
C ASN A 161 -14.85 12.12 -30.42
N LYS A 162 -13.71 11.43 -30.63
CA LYS A 162 -13.65 9.96 -30.64
C LYS A 162 -13.80 9.38 -29.22
N LEU A 163 -13.23 10.04 -28.21
CA LEU A 163 -13.16 9.53 -26.85
C LEU A 163 -14.36 9.91 -25.97
N ILE A 164 -14.99 11.06 -26.23
CA ILE A 164 -16.08 11.59 -25.40
C ILE A 164 -17.29 10.65 -25.25
N PRO A 165 -17.71 9.83 -26.24
CA PRO A 165 -18.82 8.90 -26.04
C PRO A 165 -18.49 7.80 -25.02
N TYR A 166 -17.23 7.34 -24.99
CA TYR A 166 -16.77 6.32 -24.06
C TYR A 166 -16.60 6.89 -22.66
N PHE A 167 -16.06 8.10 -22.57
CA PHE A 167 -15.99 8.85 -21.32
C PHE A 167 -17.39 9.05 -20.71
N ASN A 168 -18.37 9.49 -21.52
CA ASN A 168 -19.74 9.68 -21.05
C ASN A 168 -20.42 8.35 -20.69
N ALA A 169 -20.21 7.28 -21.45
CA ALA A 169 -20.74 5.96 -21.12
C ALA A 169 -20.24 5.45 -19.76
N PHE A 170 -18.97 5.70 -19.45
CA PHE A 170 -18.42 5.42 -18.12
C PHE A 170 -19.14 6.20 -17.03
N LEU A 171 -19.31 7.51 -17.20
CA LEU A 171 -20.04 8.33 -16.23
C LEU A 171 -21.48 7.85 -16.02
N SER A 172 -22.20 7.53 -17.10
CA SER A 172 -23.58 7.03 -17.03
C SER A 172 -23.70 5.63 -16.41
N SER A 173 -22.70 4.75 -16.57
CA SER A 173 -22.73 3.44 -15.91
C SER A 173 -22.63 3.54 -14.39
N ARG A 174 -21.90 4.54 -13.88
CA ARG A 174 -21.74 4.80 -12.45
C ARG A 174 -23.04 5.29 -11.80
N GLU A 175 -23.91 5.97 -12.54
CA GLU A 175 -25.20 6.45 -12.03
C GLU A 175 -26.28 5.36 -11.94
N ASN A 176 -26.19 4.28 -12.74
CA ASN A 176 -27.21 3.22 -12.80
C ASN A 176 -27.05 2.11 -11.75
N GLU A 177 -25.88 1.94 -11.13
CA GLU A 177 -25.69 0.97 -10.03
C GLU A 177 -26.44 1.36 -8.75
N VAL A 178 -26.86 2.62 -8.62
CA VAL A 178 -27.58 3.13 -7.43
C VAL A 178 -29.05 2.67 -7.39
N GLU A 179 -29.66 2.25 -8.52
CA GLU A 179 -31.08 1.84 -8.55
C GLU A 179 -31.33 0.35 -8.18
N PHE A 180 -30.30 -0.50 -8.10
CA PHE A 180 -30.48 -1.93 -7.85
C PHE A 180 -30.55 -2.34 -6.36
N SER A 181 -30.34 -1.42 -5.42
CA SER A 181 -30.25 -1.71 -3.98
C SER A 181 -31.59 -1.81 -3.22
N GLU A 182 -32.75 -1.77 -3.89
CA GLU A 182 -34.08 -1.81 -3.21
C GLU A 182 -34.76 -3.20 -3.17
N TYR A 183 -34.21 -4.26 -3.78
CA TYR A 183 -34.92 -5.55 -3.92
C TYR A 183 -34.53 -6.70 -2.96
N GLU A 184 -33.48 -6.56 -2.14
CA GLU A 184 -33.06 -7.63 -1.20
C GLU A 184 -33.39 -7.28 0.27
N ARG A 185 -34.68 -7.34 0.60
CA ARG A 185 -35.15 -7.51 1.99
C ARG A 185 -36.24 -8.58 2.05
N ASN A 186 -35.87 -9.86 1.97
CA ASN A 186 -36.74 -10.94 2.47
C ASN A 186 -35.98 -12.25 2.74
N PRO A 187 -35.73 -12.64 4.01
CA PRO A 187 -35.04 -13.88 4.36
C PRO A 187 -36.04 -14.99 4.72
N GLN A 188 -36.47 -15.80 3.75
CA GLN A 188 -37.03 -17.13 3.99
C GLN A 188 -36.74 -18.02 2.78
N VAL A 189 -35.83 -19.00 2.94
CA VAL A 189 -35.80 -20.37 2.37
C VAL A 189 -34.34 -20.84 2.43
N VAL A 190 -33.95 -21.49 3.53
CA VAL A 190 -32.77 -22.39 3.57
C VAL A 190 -33.17 -23.57 4.44
N GLU A 191 -33.58 -24.67 3.81
CA GLU A 191 -33.54 -26.02 4.38
C GLU A 191 -33.59 -27.03 3.22
N GLU A 192 -32.88 -28.15 3.40
CA GLU A 192 -32.69 -29.31 2.50
C GLU A 192 -31.46 -29.30 1.59
N LEU A 193 -30.32 -29.81 2.09
CA LEU A 193 -29.80 -31.14 1.71
C LEU A 193 -28.58 -31.55 2.55
N ILE A 194 -28.57 -32.82 2.93
CA ILE A 194 -27.86 -33.46 4.05
C ILE A 194 -26.87 -34.51 3.48
N PHE A 195 -25.68 -34.60 4.09
CA PHE A 195 -24.75 -35.75 4.24
C PHE A 195 -24.06 -36.39 3.02
N PHE A 196 -22.73 -36.61 3.14
CA PHE A 196 -22.15 -37.95 3.33
C PHE A 196 -20.75 -37.88 3.98
N ASP A 197 -20.61 -38.67 5.06
CA ASP A 197 -19.40 -38.95 5.85
C ASP A 197 -18.66 -40.17 5.26
N LYS A 198 -17.31 -40.13 5.27
CA LYS A 198 -16.40 -41.26 5.60
C LYS A 198 -14.92 -40.90 5.45
N SER A 199 -14.22 -40.83 6.58
CA SER A 199 -12.77 -40.70 6.73
C SER A 199 -12.01 -42.03 6.57
N PRO A 200 -10.67 -41.97 6.40
CA PRO A 200 -9.72 -42.90 7.03
C PRO A 200 -8.74 -42.20 7.99
N SER A 201 -8.02 -43.00 8.78
CA SER A 201 -7.71 -42.79 10.19
C SER A 201 -6.34 -42.17 10.58
N PHE A 202 -6.45 -41.16 11.44
CA PHE A 202 -5.61 -40.55 12.49
C PHE A 202 -4.42 -41.25 13.21
N ARG A 203 -3.73 -42.27 12.68
CA ARG A 203 -2.72 -43.02 13.49
C ARG A 203 -1.23 -42.86 13.19
N GLU A 204 -0.82 -42.07 12.19
CA GLU A 204 0.62 -41.96 11.85
C GLU A 204 1.26 -40.57 12.15
N LEU A 205 0.46 -39.56 12.53
CA LEU A 205 0.97 -38.22 12.88
C LEU A 205 1.23 -38.00 14.38
N ASP A 206 0.74 -38.91 15.22
CA ASP A 206 0.75 -38.79 16.69
C ASP A 206 2.06 -39.30 17.35
N ASP A 207 2.95 -39.87 16.54
CA ASP A 207 4.25 -40.42 16.98
C ASP A 207 5.41 -39.42 16.75
N LEU A 208 5.28 -38.47 15.82
CA LEU A 208 6.29 -37.42 15.55
C LEU A 208 6.23 -36.26 16.57
N SER A 209 5.06 -35.93 17.13
CA SER A 209 4.95 -34.90 18.19
C SER A 209 5.48 -35.40 19.54
N LYS A 210 5.34 -36.70 19.82
CA LYS A 210 5.78 -37.28 21.11
C LYS A 210 7.29 -37.49 21.20
N GLU A 211 8.01 -37.62 20.07
CA GLU A 211 9.47 -37.66 20.06
C GLU A 211 10.11 -36.27 20.22
N SER A 212 9.50 -35.22 19.66
CA SER A 212 9.94 -33.84 19.84
C SER A 212 9.70 -33.34 21.27
N GLU A 213 8.54 -33.62 21.88
CA GLU A 213 8.26 -33.28 23.28
C GLU A 213 9.23 -33.95 24.28
N LYS A 214 9.66 -35.19 24.03
CA LYS A 214 10.63 -35.90 24.88
C LYS A 214 12.04 -35.34 24.82
N PHE A 215 12.43 -34.74 23.69
CA PHE A 215 13.73 -34.07 23.57
C PHE A 215 13.72 -32.69 24.27
N ILE A 216 12.57 -32.02 24.26
CA ILE A 216 12.36 -30.67 24.82
C ILE A 216 12.32 -30.69 26.36
N HIS A 217 11.59 -31.62 26.98
CA HIS A 217 11.54 -31.70 28.45
C HIS A 217 12.91 -31.98 29.11
N LYS A 218 13.85 -32.61 28.39
CA LYS A 218 15.21 -32.86 28.91
C LYS A 218 16.11 -31.61 28.89
N ALA A 219 15.76 -30.61 28.08
CA ALA A 219 16.45 -29.33 28.02
C ALA A 219 15.94 -28.33 29.07
N GLU A 220 14.64 -28.37 29.39
CA GLU A 220 14.00 -27.51 30.40
C GLU A 220 14.59 -27.71 31.81
N ASP A 221 14.89 -28.96 32.20
CA ASP A 221 15.52 -29.27 33.50
C ASP A 221 16.96 -28.74 33.64
N CYS A 222 17.63 -28.38 32.55
CA CYS A 222 19.02 -27.90 32.58
C CYS A 222 19.15 -26.37 32.58
N VAL A 223 18.15 -25.63 32.09
CA VAL A 223 18.25 -24.18 31.86
C VAL A 223 17.74 -23.37 33.04
N PHE A 224 16.76 -23.86 33.80
CA PHE A 224 16.14 -23.08 34.87
C PHE A 224 16.85 -23.13 36.22
N HIS A 225 17.87 -23.98 36.41
CA HIS A 225 18.66 -24.07 37.64
C HIS A 225 20.16 -24.17 37.34
N SER A 226 20.80 -23.07 36.94
CA SER A 226 22.26 -22.97 37.06
C SER A 226 22.67 -21.64 37.72
N GLN A 227 23.48 -21.79 38.76
CA GLN A 227 23.96 -20.74 39.63
C GLN A 227 24.89 -19.77 38.90
N SER A 228 24.83 -18.51 39.35
CA SER A 228 25.63 -17.37 38.92
C SER A 228 27.12 -17.70 38.74
N LEU A 229 27.57 -17.71 37.49
CA LEU A 229 28.95 -17.48 37.11
C LEU A 229 28.94 -16.36 36.07
N SER A 230 29.28 -15.16 36.54
CA SER A 230 29.41 -13.95 35.74
C SER A 230 30.52 -14.12 34.69
N LEU A 231 30.13 -14.50 33.48
CA LEU A 231 30.91 -14.28 32.27
C LEU A 231 30.18 -13.18 31.51
N GLU A 232 30.84 -12.05 31.27
CA GLU A 232 30.27 -11.03 30.39
C GLU A 232 29.93 -11.67 29.04
N PRO A 233 28.71 -11.44 28.49
CA PRO A 233 28.36 -11.98 27.18
C PRO A 233 29.36 -11.43 26.15
N SER A 234 30.05 -12.35 25.47
CA SER A 234 31.14 -12.01 24.55
C SER A 234 30.69 -11.28 23.28
N VAL A 235 29.39 -11.20 23.04
CA VAL A 235 28.77 -10.63 21.83
C VAL A 235 27.61 -9.73 22.24
N LYS A 236 27.53 -8.52 21.66
CA LYS A 236 26.38 -7.62 21.84
C LYS A 236 25.23 -8.11 20.98
N VAL A 237 23.99 -8.03 21.46
CA VAL A 237 22.79 -8.51 20.75
C VAL A 237 22.73 -7.97 19.32
N LYS A 238 23.04 -6.69 19.12
CA LYS A 238 23.06 -6.05 17.79
C LYS A 238 23.97 -6.73 16.76
N ASP A 239 25.04 -7.39 17.21
CA ASP A 239 26.06 -8.03 16.37
C ASP A 239 25.72 -9.51 16.07
N ILE A 240 24.65 -10.05 16.68
CA ILE A 240 24.16 -11.41 16.43
C ILE A 240 23.58 -11.50 15.02
N LYS A 241 24.01 -12.53 14.29
CA LYS A 241 23.44 -12.93 13.00
C LYS A 241 22.91 -14.35 13.11
N ILE A 242 21.76 -14.59 12.50
CA ILE A 242 21.16 -15.92 12.40
C ILE A 242 21.07 -16.27 10.92
N ASP A 243 21.40 -17.52 10.63
CA ASP A 243 20.97 -18.15 9.39
C ASP A 243 19.64 -18.85 9.67
N TYR A 244 18.60 -18.46 8.94
CA TYR A 244 17.27 -19.02 9.07
C TYR A 244 17.13 -20.17 8.08
N PRO A 245 17.37 -21.44 8.49
CA PRO A 245 17.25 -22.55 7.55
C PRO A 245 15.80 -22.65 7.07
N ARG A 246 15.55 -22.38 5.79
CA ARG A 246 14.26 -22.66 5.17
C ARG A 246 14.07 -24.16 5.12
N GLN A 247 13.03 -24.66 5.78
CA GLN A 247 12.64 -26.06 5.72
C GLN A 247 11.50 -26.22 4.71
N ASP A 248 11.68 -27.16 3.78
CA ASP A 248 10.61 -27.57 2.88
C ASP A 248 9.51 -28.27 3.70
N LYS A 249 8.32 -27.67 3.72
CA LYS A 249 7.11 -28.19 4.37
C LYS A 249 6.28 -29.08 3.44
N TYR A 250 6.42 -28.88 2.14
CA TYR A 250 5.63 -29.50 1.07
C TYR A 250 6.52 -30.12 -0.01
N ASN A 251 5.93 -30.97 -0.85
CA ASN A 251 6.66 -31.64 -1.93
C ASN A 251 6.72 -30.82 -3.22
N SER A 252 6.16 -29.60 -3.24
CA SER A 252 6.03 -28.77 -4.43
C SER A 252 6.67 -27.40 -4.23
N ASN A 253 7.21 -26.83 -5.31
CA ASN A 253 7.78 -25.48 -5.36
C ASN A 253 7.16 -24.70 -6.51
N LEU A 254 6.30 -23.74 -6.20
CA LEU A 254 5.68 -22.87 -7.19
C LEU A 254 6.62 -21.72 -7.54
N ASN A 255 7.30 -21.83 -8.68
CA ASN A 255 8.30 -20.84 -9.14
C ASN A 255 7.92 -20.13 -10.45
N ASN A 256 6.85 -20.57 -11.11
CA ASN A 256 6.44 -20.04 -12.41
C ASN A 256 5.27 -19.05 -12.23
N PRO A 257 5.47 -17.74 -12.48
CA PRO A 257 4.41 -16.75 -12.37
C PRO A 257 3.17 -17.08 -13.20
N LYS A 258 3.33 -17.72 -14.36
CA LYS A 258 2.18 -18.11 -15.20
C LYS A 258 1.31 -19.18 -14.59
N VAL A 259 1.87 -19.99 -13.69
CA VAL A 259 1.11 -21.01 -12.96
C VAL A 259 0.43 -20.36 -11.77
N LEU A 260 1.19 -19.61 -10.94
CA LEU A 260 0.61 -18.94 -9.78
C LEU A 260 -0.55 -18.03 -10.18
N PHE A 261 -0.40 -17.21 -11.23
CA PHE A 261 -1.44 -16.26 -11.65
C PHE A 261 -2.40 -16.81 -12.70
N SER A 262 -2.65 -18.12 -12.68
CA SER A 262 -3.64 -18.75 -13.55
C SER A 262 -5.02 -18.78 -12.89
N ASP A 263 -6.07 -18.83 -13.71
CA ASP A 263 -7.44 -19.01 -13.24
C ASP A 263 -7.57 -20.30 -12.41
N ASP A 264 -6.87 -21.38 -12.80
CA ASP A 264 -6.84 -22.66 -12.08
C ASP A 264 -6.33 -22.49 -10.64
N THR A 265 -5.30 -21.67 -10.42
CA THR A 265 -4.76 -21.42 -9.07
C THR A 265 -5.66 -20.52 -8.24
N ILE A 266 -6.35 -19.55 -8.87
CA ILE A 266 -7.37 -18.76 -8.17
C ILE A 266 -8.53 -19.66 -7.73
N GLU A 267 -9.01 -20.55 -8.62
CA GLU A 267 -10.01 -21.55 -8.30
C GLU A 267 -9.54 -22.50 -7.18
N GLU A 268 -8.27 -22.89 -7.17
CA GLU A 268 -7.67 -23.70 -6.11
C GLU A 268 -7.72 -22.97 -4.76
N ILE A 269 -7.39 -21.68 -4.69
CA ILE A 269 -7.52 -20.89 -3.45
C ILE A 269 -8.98 -20.84 -2.99
N VAL A 270 -9.90 -20.49 -3.90
CA VAL A 270 -11.34 -20.38 -3.59
C VAL A 270 -11.95 -21.71 -3.16
N SER A 271 -11.51 -22.82 -3.75
CA SER A 271 -12.03 -24.16 -3.46
C SER A 271 -11.21 -24.94 -2.43
N SER A 272 -10.08 -24.40 -1.97
CA SER A 272 -9.20 -25.05 -1.00
C SER A 272 -9.95 -25.30 0.30
N TYR A 273 -9.70 -26.46 0.90
CA TYR A 273 -10.23 -26.77 2.23
C TYR A 273 -9.33 -26.15 3.30
N PHE A 274 -9.28 -24.81 3.35
CA PHE A 274 -8.66 -24.06 4.43
C PHE A 274 -9.71 -23.70 5.48
N ASN A 275 -9.41 -23.92 6.76
CA ASN A 275 -10.38 -23.79 7.85
C ASN A 275 -9.71 -23.23 9.13
N PRO A 276 -10.49 -22.85 10.16
CA PRO A 276 -9.94 -22.24 11.37
C PRO A 276 -8.91 -23.11 12.13
N ILE A 277 -9.00 -24.44 12.02
CA ILE A 277 -8.03 -25.35 12.66
C ILE A 277 -6.68 -25.26 11.96
N ASP A 278 -6.67 -25.18 10.62
CA ASP A 278 -5.43 -25.03 9.86
C ASP A 278 -4.79 -23.67 10.08
N TYR A 279 -5.58 -22.60 10.15
CA TYR A 279 -5.09 -21.28 10.54
C TYR A 279 -4.45 -21.29 11.94
N LYS A 280 -5.13 -21.90 12.93
CA LYS A 280 -4.56 -22.02 14.28
C LYS A 280 -3.23 -22.78 14.31
N LYS A 281 -3.12 -23.88 13.55
CA LYS A 281 -1.84 -24.61 13.42
C LYS A 281 -0.73 -23.75 12.82
N ILE A 282 -1.04 -22.84 11.90
CA ILE A 282 -0.06 -21.89 11.35
C ILE A 282 0.44 -20.96 12.45
N ILE A 283 -0.46 -20.38 13.26
CA ILE A 283 -0.09 -19.53 14.39
C ILE A 283 0.79 -20.30 15.40
N ASP A 284 0.39 -21.51 15.78
CA ASP A 284 1.15 -22.37 16.70
C ASP A 284 2.53 -22.74 16.13
N SER A 285 2.63 -22.98 14.81
CA SER A 285 3.90 -23.24 14.11
C SER A 285 4.82 -22.03 14.17
N ILE A 286 4.31 -20.82 13.89
CA ILE A 286 5.09 -19.58 13.95
C ILE A 286 5.66 -19.37 15.36
N LYS A 287 4.85 -19.58 16.39
CA LYS A 287 5.29 -19.52 17.80
C LYS A 287 6.40 -20.53 18.08
N THR A 288 6.26 -21.75 17.60
CA THR A 288 7.24 -22.83 17.81
C THR A 288 8.57 -22.56 17.11
N ASP A 289 8.53 -22.13 15.84
CA ASP A 289 9.71 -21.82 15.03
C ASP A 289 10.51 -20.67 15.68
N TYR A 290 9.80 -19.64 16.13
CA TYR A 290 10.43 -18.55 16.89
C TYR A 290 11.11 -19.06 18.17
N ARG A 291 10.40 -19.87 18.97
CA ARG A 291 10.93 -20.34 20.26
C ARG A 291 12.22 -21.11 20.03
N TYR A 292 12.25 -21.93 18.99
CA TYR A 292 13.43 -22.65 18.58
C TYR A 292 14.59 -21.71 18.21
N ASN A 293 14.34 -20.67 17.40
CA ASN A 293 15.36 -19.68 17.01
C ASN A 293 15.90 -18.91 18.23
N LEU A 294 15.02 -18.45 19.11
CA LEU A 294 15.39 -17.72 20.32
C LEU A 294 16.26 -18.56 21.25
N LEU A 295 15.83 -19.79 21.55
CA LEU A 295 16.59 -20.71 22.41
C LEU A 295 17.95 -21.08 21.78
N SER A 296 17.99 -21.22 20.45
CA SER A 296 19.23 -21.48 19.72
C SER A 296 20.20 -20.31 19.86
N MET A 297 19.74 -19.06 19.70
CA MET A 297 20.57 -17.87 19.94
C MET A 297 21.09 -17.78 21.37
N ILE A 298 20.21 -17.96 22.36
CA ILE A 298 20.57 -17.88 23.77
C ILE A 298 21.71 -18.85 24.09
N LYS A 299 21.60 -20.07 23.57
CA LYS A 299 22.58 -21.12 23.76
C LYS A 299 23.87 -20.88 22.97
N GLU A 300 23.78 -20.51 21.70
CA GLU A 300 24.93 -20.31 20.82
C GLU A 300 25.81 -19.14 21.28
N TYR A 301 25.18 -18.03 21.67
CA TYR A 301 25.87 -16.81 22.08
C TYR A 301 26.03 -16.68 23.61
N ASN A 302 25.59 -17.69 24.38
CA ASN A 302 25.64 -17.74 25.84
C ASN A 302 25.07 -16.46 26.48
N LEU A 303 23.84 -16.13 26.11
CA LEU A 303 23.16 -14.90 26.50
C LEU A 303 22.48 -15.03 27.86
N ASP A 304 22.66 -14.03 28.72
CA ASP A 304 21.90 -13.89 29.98
C ASP A 304 20.74 -12.91 29.78
N ILE A 305 19.55 -13.45 29.49
CA ILE A 305 18.33 -12.67 29.23
C ILE A 305 17.93 -11.85 30.46
N GLY A 306 18.18 -12.36 31.68
CA GLY A 306 17.83 -11.68 32.92
C GLY A 306 18.68 -10.44 33.20
N ALA A 307 19.86 -10.35 32.58
CA ALA A 307 20.77 -9.21 32.68
C ALA A 307 20.59 -8.18 31.55
N MET A 308 19.79 -8.48 30.52
CA MET A 308 19.54 -7.57 29.41
C MET A 308 18.53 -6.48 29.78
N ASP A 309 18.72 -5.29 29.23
CA ASP A 309 17.70 -4.25 29.27
C ASP A 309 16.54 -4.56 28.30
N ALA A 310 15.42 -3.87 28.46
CA ALA A 310 14.25 -4.03 27.60
C ALA A 310 14.56 -3.91 26.10
N LYS A 311 15.47 -3.00 25.71
CA LYS A 311 15.81 -2.79 24.30
C LYS A 311 16.52 -4.01 23.72
N ASP A 312 17.52 -4.54 24.42
CA ASP A 312 18.27 -5.71 24.00
C ASP A 312 17.40 -6.97 23.99
N ARG A 313 16.47 -7.12 24.96
CA ARG A 313 15.48 -8.22 24.97
C ARG A 313 14.55 -8.16 23.76
N VAL A 314 14.01 -6.97 23.44
CA VAL A 314 13.13 -6.78 22.28
C VAL A 314 13.89 -6.91 20.96
N LEU A 315 15.14 -6.44 20.89
CA LEU A 315 15.98 -6.64 19.72
C LEU A 315 16.29 -8.11 19.48
N LEU A 316 16.60 -8.87 20.54
CA LEU A 316 16.82 -10.30 20.45
C LEU A 316 15.56 -11.03 19.98
N LEU A 317 14.40 -10.64 20.51
CA LEU A 317 13.10 -11.15 20.07
C LEU A 317 12.89 -10.90 18.57
N SER A 318 13.09 -9.68 18.10
CA SER A 318 12.97 -9.36 16.68
C SER A 318 13.92 -10.19 15.82
N LYS A 319 15.16 -10.39 16.30
CA LYS A 319 16.16 -11.25 15.67
C LYS A 319 15.80 -12.73 15.65
N SER A 320 14.77 -13.22 16.34
CA SER A 320 14.32 -14.62 16.18
C SER A 320 13.27 -14.81 15.07
N PHE A 321 12.72 -13.70 14.55
CA PHE A 321 11.76 -13.70 13.44
C PHE A 321 12.39 -13.23 12.13
N ALA A 322 13.22 -12.18 12.17
CA ALA A 322 13.75 -11.50 10.99
C ALA A 322 15.20 -11.05 11.19
N GLU A 323 15.95 -10.84 10.11
CA GLU A 323 17.26 -10.21 10.20
C GLU A 323 17.10 -8.74 10.61
N THR A 324 17.35 -8.43 11.89
CA THR A 324 17.22 -7.07 12.41
C THR A 324 18.58 -6.38 12.52
N GLU A 325 18.74 -5.24 11.85
CA GLU A 325 19.96 -4.42 11.86
C GLU A 325 19.66 -2.95 12.17
N TYR A 326 20.68 -2.23 12.62
CA TYR A 326 20.61 -0.79 12.79
C TYR A 326 20.99 -0.04 11.52
N LYS A 327 20.29 1.07 11.27
CA LYS A 327 20.63 2.07 10.26
C LYS A 327 20.89 3.42 10.95
N SER A 328 21.76 4.23 10.36
CA SER A 328 22.06 5.59 10.87
C SER A 328 21.79 6.68 9.82
N VAL A 329 21.09 6.34 8.74
CA VAL A 329 20.74 7.23 7.61
C VAL A 329 19.30 7.00 7.17
N GLY A 330 18.68 8.04 6.59
CA GLY A 330 17.29 8.02 6.16
C GLY A 330 16.36 8.82 7.07
N ARG A 331 15.09 8.95 6.64
CA ARG A 331 14.02 9.67 7.36
C ARG A 331 13.09 8.74 8.16
N LEU A 332 12.93 7.48 7.72
CA LEU A 332 12.05 6.52 8.37
C LEU A 332 12.67 6.00 9.67
N LEU A 333 11.86 5.80 10.70
CA LEU A 333 12.29 5.28 12.02
C LEU A 333 12.63 3.79 11.93
N GLY A 334 11.72 3.00 11.38
CA GLY A 334 11.90 1.60 11.01
C GLY A 334 11.86 1.39 9.49
N LEU A 335 12.04 0.14 9.06
CA LEU A 335 11.67 -0.34 7.73
C LEU A 335 11.76 -1.87 7.73
N TYR A 336 10.67 -2.54 7.40
CA TYR A 336 10.62 -3.96 7.10
C TYR A 336 10.53 -4.22 5.58
N SER A 337 11.34 -5.15 5.09
CA SER A 337 11.24 -5.65 3.73
C SER A 337 11.92 -7.01 3.60
N PHE A 338 11.16 -8.04 3.19
CA PHE A 338 11.65 -9.41 2.93
C PHE A 338 12.51 -9.94 4.07
N ASP A 339 11.88 -10.32 5.19
CA ASP A 339 12.54 -10.91 6.37
C ASP A 339 13.68 -10.07 6.97
N LYS A 340 13.77 -8.77 6.63
CA LYS A 340 14.80 -7.86 7.13
C LYS A 340 14.18 -6.59 7.73
N ILE A 341 14.57 -6.28 8.96
CA ILE A 341 14.13 -5.10 9.71
C ILE A 341 15.31 -4.15 9.90
N LYS A 342 15.12 -2.86 9.59
CA LYS A 342 16.14 -1.81 9.77
C LYS A 342 15.65 -0.71 10.71
N ILE A 343 16.31 -0.55 11.85
CA ILE A 343 15.91 0.40 12.89
C ILE A 343 16.89 1.56 13.01
N ASP A 344 16.38 2.78 13.13
CA ASP A 344 17.21 3.97 13.36
C ASP A 344 17.80 3.97 14.78
N ASP A 345 19.13 3.82 14.87
CA ASP A 345 19.85 3.74 16.16
C ASP A 345 20.09 5.09 16.84
N ARG A 346 19.64 6.19 16.22
CA ARG A 346 19.76 7.55 16.76
C ARG A 346 18.59 7.92 17.67
N LEU A 347 17.57 7.05 17.74
CA LEU A 347 16.36 7.27 18.51
C LEU A 347 16.58 6.92 20.00
N PRO A 348 15.79 7.52 20.91
CA PRO A 348 15.70 7.05 22.29
C PRO A 348 15.25 5.59 22.37
N ASP A 349 15.73 4.84 23.37
CA ASP A 349 15.47 3.41 23.54
C ASP A 349 13.98 3.03 23.46
N ALA A 350 13.09 3.84 24.06
CA ALA A 350 11.64 3.61 23.97
C ALA A 350 11.12 3.64 22.53
N LEU A 351 11.61 4.56 21.68
CA LEU A 351 11.21 4.65 20.28
C LEU A 351 11.88 3.57 19.41
N ILE A 352 13.11 3.15 19.76
CA ILE A 352 13.74 1.98 19.14
C ILE A 352 12.89 0.73 19.39
N ILE A 353 12.48 0.51 20.64
CA ILE A 353 11.65 -0.62 21.03
C ILE A 353 10.32 -0.63 20.26
N THR A 354 9.59 0.49 20.20
CA THR A 354 8.32 0.50 19.48
C THR A 354 8.49 0.41 17.97
N SER A 355 9.53 1.01 17.41
CA SER A 355 9.87 0.81 15.99
C SER A 355 10.15 -0.67 15.70
N ILE A 356 10.85 -1.38 16.58
CA ILE A 356 11.05 -2.83 16.43
C ILE A 356 9.72 -3.58 16.44
N ILE A 357 8.84 -3.29 17.40
CA ILE A 357 7.53 -3.96 17.53
C ILE A 357 6.64 -3.67 16.32
N HIS A 358 6.63 -2.43 15.84
CA HIS A 358 5.90 -2.01 14.65
C HIS A 358 6.35 -2.79 13.41
N GLU A 359 7.64 -2.75 13.09
CA GLU A 359 8.19 -3.45 11.91
C GLU A 359 8.08 -4.98 12.03
N LEU A 360 8.15 -5.51 13.25
CA LEU A 360 7.92 -6.92 13.50
C LEU A 360 6.46 -7.32 13.27
N SER A 361 5.51 -6.40 13.43
CA SER A 361 4.10 -6.65 13.16
C SER A 361 3.85 -6.83 11.66
N HIS A 362 4.43 -5.96 10.82
CA HIS A 362 4.46 -6.17 9.36
C HIS A 362 5.06 -7.52 8.97
N CYS A 363 6.21 -7.86 9.58
CA CYS A 363 6.87 -9.14 9.35
C CYS A 363 5.98 -10.34 9.70
N LEU A 364 5.26 -10.28 10.81
CA LEU A 364 4.37 -11.35 11.25
C LEU A 364 3.13 -11.46 10.37
N LEU A 365 2.55 -10.34 9.92
CA LEU A 365 1.44 -10.37 8.97
C LEU A 365 1.86 -10.99 7.63
N GLU A 366 2.99 -10.56 7.07
CA GLU A 366 3.56 -11.14 5.84
C GLU A 366 3.80 -12.66 6.03
N ARG A 367 4.34 -13.07 7.19
CA ARG A 367 4.59 -14.47 7.50
C ARG A 367 3.31 -15.30 7.60
N ILE A 368 2.28 -14.78 8.26
CA ILE A 368 0.98 -15.46 8.39
C ILE A 368 0.36 -15.66 7.01
N LEU A 369 0.25 -14.60 6.20
CA LEU A 369 -0.34 -14.68 4.86
C LEU A 369 0.44 -15.63 3.95
N LYS A 370 1.77 -15.63 4.04
CA LYS A 370 2.63 -16.58 3.33
C LYS A 370 2.35 -18.03 3.72
N GLU A 371 2.32 -18.34 5.01
CA GLU A 371 2.03 -19.70 5.49
C GLU A 371 0.61 -20.17 5.13
N VAL A 372 -0.37 -19.25 5.12
CA VAL A 372 -1.73 -19.55 4.64
C VAL A 372 -1.71 -19.90 3.14
N LEU A 373 -1.09 -19.06 2.31
CA LEU A 373 -1.00 -19.30 0.87
C LEU A 373 -0.25 -20.61 0.55
N MET A 374 0.87 -20.86 1.24
CA MET A 374 1.63 -22.10 1.14
C MET A 374 0.79 -23.32 1.50
N LYS A 375 -0.08 -23.19 2.52
CA LYS A 375 -1.00 -24.25 2.93
C LYS A 375 -2.11 -24.49 1.92
N MET A 376 -2.70 -23.43 1.36
CA MET A 376 -3.77 -23.53 0.37
C MET A 376 -3.29 -24.13 -0.95
N LEU A 377 -2.05 -23.83 -1.37
CA LEU A 377 -1.45 -24.30 -2.62
C LEU A 377 -0.49 -25.49 -2.46
N GLU A 378 -0.38 -26.04 -1.25
CA GLU A 378 0.55 -27.12 -0.89
C GLU A 378 1.97 -26.92 -1.44
N THR A 379 2.54 -25.73 -1.24
CA THR A 379 3.82 -25.33 -1.81
C THR A 379 4.77 -24.71 -0.78
N ASN A 380 6.08 -24.86 -0.99
CA ASN A 380 7.09 -24.29 -0.09
C ASN A 380 7.23 -22.77 -0.26
N ASP A 381 7.98 -22.16 0.66
CA ASP A 381 8.39 -20.77 0.56
C ASP A 381 9.35 -20.58 -0.63
N THR A 382 8.81 -20.05 -1.72
CA THR A 382 9.59 -19.69 -2.91
C THR A 382 9.72 -18.18 -3.06
N PRO A 383 10.70 -17.69 -3.83
CA PRO A 383 10.78 -16.27 -4.17
C PRO A 383 9.50 -15.72 -4.78
N LEU A 384 8.76 -16.53 -5.54
CA LEU A 384 7.50 -16.13 -6.14
C LEU A 384 6.40 -15.93 -5.08
N ILE A 385 6.27 -16.85 -4.13
CA ILE A 385 5.31 -16.74 -3.02
C ILE A 385 5.60 -15.49 -2.17
N SER A 386 6.85 -15.32 -1.74
CA SER A 386 7.24 -14.15 -0.94
C SER A 386 7.05 -12.83 -1.70
N SER A 387 7.35 -12.81 -3.02
CA SER A 387 7.12 -11.61 -3.85
C SER A 387 5.64 -11.28 -4.02
N PHE A 388 4.80 -12.30 -4.16
CA PHE A 388 3.36 -12.13 -4.26
C PHE A 388 2.77 -11.52 -2.98
N VAL A 389 3.10 -12.08 -1.81
CA VAL A 389 2.58 -11.55 -0.53
C VAL A 389 3.08 -10.11 -0.30
N LYS A 390 4.30 -9.79 -0.74
CA LYS A 390 4.82 -8.43 -0.67
C LYS A 390 4.01 -7.45 -1.52
N ILE A 391 3.67 -7.81 -2.76
CA ILE A 391 2.82 -6.99 -3.64
C ILE A 391 1.41 -6.88 -3.07
N LEU A 392 0.87 -7.99 -2.57
CA LEU A 392 -0.45 -8.06 -1.94
C LEU A 392 -0.60 -7.00 -0.82
N LEU A 393 0.42 -6.85 0.03
CA LEU A 393 0.42 -5.89 1.13
C LEU A 393 0.83 -4.47 0.71
N GLU A 394 1.75 -4.30 -0.24
CA GLU A 394 2.28 -2.97 -0.59
C GLU A 394 1.51 -2.23 -1.68
N ASP A 395 0.88 -2.94 -2.63
CA ASP A 395 0.36 -2.34 -3.86
C ASP A 395 -1.16 -2.29 -3.93
N ASN A 396 -1.84 -3.02 -3.06
CA ASN A 396 -3.28 -2.88 -2.89
C ASN A 396 -3.55 -1.85 -1.79
N ASP A 397 -4.22 -0.75 -2.13
CA ASP A 397 -4.47 0.37 -1.21
C ASP A 397 -5.16 -0.04 0.10
N LEU A 398 -6.15 -0.94 0.04
CA LEU A 398 -6.86 -1.43 1.22
C LEU A 398 -6.00 -2.38 2.06
N ASN A 399 -5.20 -3.24 1.41
CA ASN A 399 -4.31 -4.14 2.14
C ASN A 399 -3.12 -3.41 2.76
N TYR A 400 -2.64 -2.34 2.12
CA TYR A 400 -1.65 -1.45 2.72
C TYR A 400 -2.22 -0.78 3.96
N LEU A 401 -3.47 -0.27 3.88
CA LEU A 401 -4.15 0.30 5.05
C LEU A 401 -4.33 -0.75 6.16
N LEU A 402 -4.71 -1.98 5.80
CA LEU A 402 -4.84 -3.11 6.71
C LEU A 402 -3.51 -3.40 7.40
N ASP A 403 -2.40 -3.45 6.67
CA ASP A 403 -1.06 -3.72 7.19
C ASP A 403 -0.62 -2.66 8.20
N GLU A 404 -0.73 -1.37 7.84
CA GLU A 404 -0.41 -0.25 8.74
C GLU A 404 -1.30 -0.25 9.98
N PHE A 405 -2.62 -0.39 9.82
CA PHE A 405 -3.53 -0.43 10.96
C PHE A 405 -3.23 -1.62 11.88
N CYS A 406 -2.90 -2.78 11.31
CA CYS A 406 -2.48 -3.96 12.05
C CYS A 406 -1.25 -3.65 12.90
N ALA A 407 -0.19 -3.11 12.28
CA ALA A 407 1.07 -2.77 12.97
C ALA A 407 0.87 -1.74 14.08
N HIS A 408 0.11 -0.66 13.84
CA HIS A 408 -0.23 0.35 14.85
C HIS A 408 -1.05 -0.21 16.00
N THR A 409 -1.99 -1.11 15.70
CA THR A 409 -2.83 -1.77 16.69
C THR A 409 -2.01 -2.67 17.60
N VAL A 410 -0.99 -3.36 17.06
CA VAL A 410 -0.03 -4.16 17.83
C VAL A 410 0.91 -3.26 18.63
N GLU A 411 1.54 -2.25 18.01
CA GLU A 411 2.43 -1.31 18.68
C GLU A 411 1.75 -0.65 19.89
N GLY A 412 0.52 -0.19 19.71
CA GLY A 412 -0.28 0.48 20.75
C GLY A 412 -0.48 -0.38 22.01
N ARG A 413 -0.38 -1.71 21.91
CA ARG A 413 -0.45 -2.64 23.05
C ARG A 413 0.75 -2.53 23.99
N PHE A 414 1.92 -2.24 23.44
CA PHE A 414 3.21 -2.24 24.13
C PHE A 414 3.72 -0.82 24.40
N ALA A 415 3.38 0.14 23.56
CA ALA A 415 3.69 1.56 23.75
C ALA A 415 2.98 2.17 24.97
N LEU A 416 3.57 3.22 25.55
CA LEU A 416 2.89 4.03 26.56
C LEU A 416 1.86 4.94 25.89
N TYR A 417 0.64 5.00 26.44
CA TYR A 417 -0.43 5.85 25.92
C TYR A 417 0.00 7.32 25.74
N GLY A 418 -0.26 7.85 24.56
CA GLY A 418 0.11 9.20 24.13
C GLY A 418 1.43 9.27 23.35
N TYR A 419 2.17 8.17 23.23
CA TYR A 419 3.40 8.09 22.43
C TYR A 419 3.27 7.25 21.16
N GLN A 420 2.09 6.69 20.89
CA GLN A 420 1.78 6.06 19.61
C GLN A 420 1.89 7.09 18.48
N ASP A 421 2.42 6.67 17.33
CA ASP A 421 2.59 7.48 16.13
C ASP A 421 1.73 6.90 15.02
N TYR A 422 0.50 7.39 14.84
CA TYR A 422 -0.43 6.87 13.84
C TYR A 422 -0.25 7.49 12.45
N SER A 423 0.84 8.22 12.22
CA SER A 423 0.97 9.10 11.05
C SER A 423 0.93 8.35 9.72
N SER A 424 1.54 7.16 9.62
CA SER A 424 1.51 6.35 8.39
C SER A 424 0.12 5.81 8.09
N PHE A 425 -0.60 5.34 9.12
CA PHE A 425 -1.99 4.91 8.99
C PHE A 425 -2.92 6.07 8.60
N ASN A 426 -2.87 7.18 9.35
CA ASN A 426 -3.73 8.34 9.09
C ASN A 426 -3.45 8.92 7.69
N TYR A 427 -2.18 9.00 7.29
CA TYR A 427 -1.81 9.40 5.93
C TYR A 427 -2.44 8.49 4.88
N LYS A 428 -2.36 7.17 5.06
CA LYS A 428 -2.95 6.22 4.11
C LYS A 428 -4.47 6.30 4.12
N LEU A 429 -5.09 6.38 5.29
CA LEU A 429 -6.53 6.51 5.43
C LEU A 429 -7.02 7.77 4.71
N ASP A 430 -6.37 8.91 4.90
CA ASP A 430 -6.70 10.16 4.22
C ASP A 430 -6.56 10.00 2.69
N GLU A 431 -5.47 9.38 2.22
CA GLU A 431 -5.22 9.10 0.80
C GLU A 431 -6.33 8.26 0.15
N ILE A 432 -6.89 7.28 0.88
CA ILE A 432 -7.85 6.32 0.32
C ILE A 432 -9.30 6.57 0.73
N SER A 433 -9.56 7.44 1.70
CA SER A 433 -10.90 7.78 2.23
C SER A 433 -11.85 8.31 1.15
N GLY A 434 -11.31 8.90 0.09
CA GLY A 434 -12.06 9.34 -1.08
C GLY A 434 -12.11 8.34 -2.24
N LYS A 435 -11.34 7.25 -2.18
CA LYS A 435 -11.24 6.21 -3.22
C LYS A 435 -12.12 4.98 -2.94
N TYR A 436 -12.28 4.62 -1.66
CA TYR A 436 -13.02 3.45 -1.23
C TYR A 436 -14.26 3.84 -0.42
N SER A 437 -15.27 2.98 -0.43
CA SER A 437 -16.43 3.20 0.42
C SER A 437 -16.03 3.08 1.89
N LYS A 438 -16.82 3.69 2.76
CA LYS A 438 -16.62 3.52 4.20
C LYS A 438 -16.71 2.04 4.59
N ASP A 439 -17.60 1.27 3.97
CA ASP A 439 -17.80 -0.14 4.27
C ASP A 439 -16.59 -0.99 3.87
N ASP A 440 -15.92 -0.67 2.74
CA ASP A 440 -14.68 -1.35 2.32
C ASP A 440 -13.53 -1.06 3.30
N ILE A 441 -13.42 0.20 3.73
CA ILE A 441 -12.44 0.62 4.74
C ILE A 441 -12.73 -0.06 6.08
N ASP A 442 -13.98 0.00 6.56
CA ASP A 442 -14.41 -0.69 7.78
C ASP A 442 -14.07 -2.18 7.70
N TYR A 443 -14.36 -2.84 6.58
CA TYR A 443 -14.03 -4.25 6.35
C TYR A 443 -12.52 -4.50 6.47
N ALA A 444 -11.69 -3.74 5.75
CA ALA A 444 -10.23 -3.87 5.81
C ALA A 444 -9.70 -3.69 7.24
N LEU A 445 -10.23 -2.74 8.00
CA LEU A 445 -9.85 -2.50 9.39
C LEU A 445 -10.33 -3.61 10.34
N ILE A 446 -11.48 -4.24 10.10
CA ILE A 446 -11.93 -5.41 10.87
C ILE A 446 -10.99 -6.59 10.62
N VAL A 447 -10.57 -6.82 9.38
CA VAL A 447 -9.57 -7.86 9.05
C VAL A 447 -8.24 -7.55 9.72
N ALA A 448 -7.75 -6.31 9.60
CA ALA A 448 -6.52 -5.84 10.23
C ALA A 448 -6.52 -6.05 11.74
N ASN A 449 -7.62 -5.68 12.40
CA ASN A 449 -7.78 -5.83 13.84
C ASN A 449 -7.81 -7.31 14.24
N THR A 450 -8.42 -8.18 13.42
CA THR A 450 -8.42 -9.63 13.67
C THR A 450 -7.00 -10.18 13.64
N PHE A 451 -6.21 -9.88 12.60
CA PHE A 451 -4.78 -10.24 12.55
C PHE A 451 -3.97 -9.63 13.70
N ALA A 452 -4.23 -8.37 14.05
CA ALA A 452 -3.48 -7.69 15.12
C ALA A 452 -3.64 -8.39 16.47
N TYR A 453 -4.79 -9.01 16.74
CA TYR A 453 -5.00 -9.80 17.96
C TYR A 453 -4.19 -11.09 17.96
N ASP A 454 -4.10 -11.80 16.84
CA ASP A 454 -3.28 -13.01 16.74
C ASP A 454 -1.78 -12.66 16.83
N ILE A 455 -1.36 -11.55 16.22
CA ILE A 455 0.02 -11.07 16.33
C ILE A 455 0.34 -10.65 17.77
N LYS A 456 -0.58 -9.98 18.46
CA LYS A 456 -0.42 -9.69 19.91
C LYS A 456 -0.25 -10.99 20.69
N ASP A 457 -1.07 -12.01 20.45
CA ASP A 457 -0.97 -13.31 21.13
C ASP A 457 0.36 -14.03 20.84
N ILE A 458 0.94 -13.85 19.65
CA ILE A 458 2.30 -14.31 19.34
C ILE A 458 3.33 -13.55 20.16
N LEU A 459 3.26 -12.22 20.19
CA LEU A 459 4.26 -11.38 20.86
C LEU A 459 4.17 -11.46 22.39
N GLU A 460 2.97 -11.57 22.96
CA GLU A 460 2.74 -11.65 24.41
C GLU A 460 3.29 -12.93 25.06
N GLU A 461 3.55 -13.97 24.25
CA GLU A 461 4.25 -15.18 24.72
C GLU A 461 5.71 -14.89 25.10
N TYR A 462 6.28 -13.80 24.59
CA TYR A 462 7.70 -13.44 24.75
C TYR A 462 7.91 -12.05 25.36
N ILE A 463 6.92 -11.16 25.21
CA ILE A 463 6.80 -9.89 25.89
C ILE A 463 5.75 -10.03 26.99
N ASP A 464 6.19 -10.67 28.08
CA ASP A 464 5.41 -10.82 29.30
C ASP A 464 5.07 -9.47 29.94
N ASP A 465 4.24 -9.50 30.99
CA ASP A 465 3.81 -8.30 31.70
C ASP A 465 4.99 -7.51 32.30
N ASP A 466 6.03 -8.21 32.78
CA ASP A 466 7.22 -7.60 33.37
C ASP A 466 8.04 -6.83 32.34
N LEU A 467 8.32 -7.44 31.18
CA LEU A 467 9.01 -6.79 30.07
C LEU A 467 8.15 -5.66 29.49
N ARG A 468 6.83 -5.85 29.37
CA ARG A 468 5.94 -4.78 28.90
C ARG A 468 5.99 -3.56 29.82
N ASP A 469 5.98 -3.77 31.14
CA ASP A 469 6.11 -2.68 32.10
C ASP A 469 7.50 -2.02 32.03
N GLU A 470 8.54 -2.80 31.76
CA GLU A 470 9.89 -2.27 31.52
C GLU A 470 9.94 -1.39 30.28
N ILE A 471 9.34 -1.83 29.17
CA ILE A 471 9.19 -1.05 27.94
C ILE A 471 8.48 0.27 28.24
N LYS A 472 7.36 0.25 28.97
CA LYS A 472 6.62 1.46 29.36
C LYS A 472 7.45 2.40 30.23
N ARG A 473 8.31 1.87 31.11
CA ARG A 473 9.22 2.69 31.93
C ARG A 473 10.26 3.42 31.09
N GLN A 474 10.64 2.92 29.91
CA GLN A 474 11.61 3.59 29.03
C GLN A 474 11.15 4.99 28.60
N TYR A 475 9.84 5.23 28.51
CA TYR A 475 9.28 6.54 28.17
C TYR A 475 9.53 7.62 29.23
N SER A 476 9.82 7.24 30.48
CA SER A 476 10.19 8.21 31.52
C SER A 476 11.52 8.93 31.24
N TYR A 477 12.34 8.38 30.34
CA TYR A 477 13.60 8.98 29.91
C TYR A 477 13.48 9.85 28.66
N ILE A 478 12.29 9.89 28.02
CA ILE A 478 12.03 10.80 26.90
C ILE A 478 11.77 12.20 27.45
N SER A 479 12.47 13.19 26.89
CA SER A 479 12.35 14.60 27.30
C SER A 479 11.11 15.30 26.73
N SER A 480 10.55 14.78 25.66
CA SER A 480 9.36 15.32 24.99
C SER A 480 8.08 14.75 25.63
N PRO A 481 7.05 15.58 25.86
CA PRO A 481 5.78 15.08 26.37
C PRO A 481 5.08 14.15 25.35
N PRO A 482 4.12 13.32 25.81
CA PRO A 482 3.28 12.53 24.91
C PRO A 482 2.53 13.47 23.95
N LYS A 483 2.43 13.08 22.68
CA LYS A 483 1.79 13.86 21.62
C LYS A 483 0.29 13.63 21.53
N TYR A 484 -0.18 12.46 21.95
CA TYR A 484 -1.58 12.02 21.80
C TYR A 484 -2.08 12.20 20.36
N GLU A 485 -1.32 11.67 19.41
CA GLU A 485 -1.73 11.69 18.02
C GLU A 485 -3.11 11.01 17.87
N PRO A 486 -4.09 11.67 17.24
CA PRO A 486 -5.40 11.07 17.06
C PRO A 486 -5.30 9.88 16.11
N LEU A 487 -6.02 8.81 16.44
CA LEU A 487 -6.33 7.75 15.49
C LEU A 487 -7.59 8.20 14.73
N ASP A 488 -7.47 8.47 13.44
CA ASP A 488 -8.56 9.08 12.67
C ASP A 488 -9.77 8.15 12.52
N MET A 489 -9.56 6.85 12.67
CA MET A 489 -10.61 5.83 12.63
C MET A 489 -10.27 4.64 13.52
N GLU A 490 -11.15 4.35 14.48
CA GLU A 490 -11.00 3.26 15.44
C GLU A 490 -12.04 2.17 15.19
N ILE A 491 -11.61 0.91 15.22
CA ILE A 491 -12.45 -0.27 15.03
C ILE A 491 -12.19 -1.28 16.15
N GLU A 492 -13.24 -1.63 16.88
CA GLU A 492 -13.20 -2.67 17.91
C GLU A 492 -13.66 -4.04 17.39
N SER A 493 -14.39 -4.05 16.27
CA SER A 493 -14.95 -5.26 15.65
C SER A 493 -13.86 -6.19 15.13
N ARG A 494 -14.17 -7.49 15.13
CA ARG A 494 -13.30 -8.58 14.64
C ARG A 494 -14.15 -9.67 14.01
N PHE A 495 -13.56 -10.39 13.06
CA PHE A 495 -14.16 -11.62 12.54
C PHE A 495 -13.94 -12.78 13.51
N THR A 496 -14.78 -13.81 13.39
CA THR A 496 -14.67 -15.06 14.15
C THR A 496 -14.65 -16.25 13.22
N ASP A 497 -13.81 -17.23 13.52
CA ASP A 497 -13.78 -18.55 12.88
C ASP A 497 -13.83 -18.47 11.34
N ASN A 498 -14.91 -18.95 10.73
CA ASN A 498 -15.04 -19.08 9.27
C ASN A 498 -15.11 -17.73 8.55
N ASP A 499 -15.71 -16.71 9.15
CA ASP A 499 -15.81 -15.38 8.51
C ASP A 499 -14.41 -14.79 8.31
N PHE A 500 -13.49 -15.08 9.22
CA PHE A 500 -12.11 -14.65 9.09
C PHE A 500 -11.38 -15.41 7.98
N ILE A 501 -11.64 -16.72 7.84
CA ILE A 501 -11.07 -17.53 6.76
C ILE A 501 -11.53 -17.05 5.38
N GLU A 502 -12.81 -16.71 5.26
CA GLU A 502 -13.35 -16.08 4.05
C GLU A 502 -12.66 -14.75 3.76
N ALA A 503 -12.51 -13.91 4.79
CA ALA A 503 -11.82 -12.63 4.66
C ALA A 503 -10.36 -12.77 4.22
N ILE A 504 -9.62 -13.74 4.76
CA ILE A 504 -8.24 -14.04 4.33
C ILE A 504 -8.21 -14.42 2.84
N SER A 505 -9.19 -15.21 2.39
CA SER A 505 -9.29 -15.61 0.98
C SER A 505 -9.53 -14.40 0.08
N ILE A 506 -10.40 -13.47 0.48
CA ILE A 506 -10.64 -12.20 -0.22
C ILE A 506 -9.36 -11.36 -0.29
N VAL A 507 -8.63 -11.24 0.82
CA VAL A 507 -7.33 -10.56 0.85
C VAL A 507 -6.38 -11.20 -0.16
N LEU A 508 -6.16 -12.51 -0.09
CA LEU A 508 -5.26 -13.21 -1.02
C LEU A 508 -5.66 -12.99 -2.48
N ILE A 509 -6.94 -13.17 -2.83
CA ILE A 509 -7.43 -12.99 -4.21
C ILE A 509 -7.21 -11.55 -4.71
N SER A 510 -7.38 -10.55 -3.84
CA SER A 510 -7.16 -9.14 -4.23
C SER A 510 -5.73 -8.87 -4.70
N GLY A 511 -4.73 -9.59 -4.18
CA GLY A 511 -3.33 -9.47 -4.58
C GLY A 511 -3.02 -10.05 -5.96
N PHE A 512 -3.86 -10.96 -6.48
CA PHE A 512 -3.65 -11.57 -7.80
C PHE A 512 -3.84 -10.53 -8.91
N ALA A 513 -4.90 -9.71 -8.83
CA ALA A 513 -5.17 -8.68 -9.81
C ALA A 513 -4.01 -7.67 -9.92
N GLU A 514 -3.45 -7.24 -8.78
CA GLU A 514 -2.29 -6.34 -8.75
C GLU A 514 -1.03 -6.99 -9.31
N SER A 515 -0.78 -8.26 -8.94
CA SER A 515 0.40 -8.99 -9.41
C SER A 515 0.36 -9.28 -10.91
N ILE A 516 -0.83 -9.59 -11.46
CA ILE A 516 -1.06 -9.79 -12.90
C ILE A 516 -0.85 -8.50 -13.68
N SER A 517 -1.32 -7.38 -13.13
CA SER A 517 -1.18 -6.06 -13.75
C SER A 517 0.26 -5.55 -13.73
N ASN A 518 1.09 -6.05 -12.80
CA ASN A 518 2.46 -5.58 -12.57
C ASN A 518 3.53 -6.70 -12.67
N PRO A 519 3.65 -7.42 -13.80
CA PRO A 519 4.53 -8.60 -13.90
C PRO A 519 6.03 -8.26 -13.77
N GLN A 520 6.42 -7.03 -14.12
CA GLN A 520 7.80 -6.55 -13.94
C GLN A 520 8.15 -6.39 -12.46
N LYS A 521 7.18 -6.01 -11.63
CA LYS A 521 7.37 -5.83 -10.19
C LYS A 521 7.49 -7.18 -9.48
N VAL A 522 6.66 -8.16 -9.87
CA VAL A 522 6.82 -9.56 -9.43
C VAL A 522 8.25 -10.04 -9.71
N LYS A 523 8.73 -9.85 -10.93
CA LYS A 523 10.10 -10.24 -11.29
C LYS A 523 11.16 -9.53 -10.45
N LYS A 524 11.05 -8.21 -10.27
CA LYS A 524 11.99 -7.42 -9.45
C LYS A 524 12.03 -7.91 -8.00
N TYR A 525 10.87 -8.21 -7.41
CA TYR A 525 10.78 -8.68 -6.04
C TYR A 525 11.34 -10.10 -5.88
N MET A 526 11.14 -10.96 -6.89
CA MET A 526 11.76 -12.28 -6.90
C MET A 526 13.29 -12.18 -6.93
N GLU A 527 13.84 -11.26 -7.73
CA GLU A 527 15.29 -11.01 -7.79
C GLU A 527 15.83 -10.50 -6.45
N ILE A 528 15.13 -9.57 -5.79
CA ILE A 528 15.52 -9.07 -4.46
C ILE A 528 15.57 -10.22 -3.46
N TYR A 529 14.54 -11.05 -3.42
CA TYR A 529 14.44 -12.17 -2.48
C TYR A 529 15.48 -13.27 -2.73
N MET A 530 15.91 -13.48 -3.98
CA MET A 530 16.98 -14.44 -4.31
C MET A 530 18.38 -13.96 -3.91
N HIS A 531 18.55 -12.66 -3.65
CA HIS A 531 19.85 -12.03 -3.35
C HIS A 531 20.02 -11.65 -1.87
N GLN A 532 19.05 -12.01 -1.03
CA GLN A 532 19.17 -12.06 0.42
C GLN A 532 19.71 -13.42 0.85
#